data_AF-Q4QGE0-F1
#
_entry.id   AF-Q4QGE0-F1
#
_cell.length_a   1.000
_cell.length_b   1.000
_cell.length_c   1.000
_cell.angle_alpha   90.00
_cell.angle_beta   90.00
_cell.angle_gamma   90.00
#
_symmetry.space_group_name_H-M   'P 1'
#
loop_
_entity.id
_entity.type
_entity.pdbx_description
1 polymer ?
#
loop_
_entity_poly.entity_id
_entity_poly.type
_entity_poly.pdbx_seq_one_letter_code
_entity_poly.pdbx_strand_id
1 'polypeptide(L)'
;MLHHGHGDRYGKYGPSREIADFEYADGTPSSISGKRFALKHHQDHLLVQLIRSAAIVERFEEEELLPRIPGTPEQRSWDPEIPLFLEDVDEFGRPPRPVAGNMVARVIEERFAQESGRTPVNLANKHAGEVLEPNTMFATYDPAAFVSDDIKKDVRRPFWSRRRWALSDNFMVPMSPKPKNTIKDE
;
A
#
# COMPACT_ATOMS: atom_id res chain seq x y z
N MET A 1 32.24 2.10 3.50
CA MET A 1 32.86 3.26 2.79
C MET A 1 31.93 4.47 2.80
N LEU A 2 30.74 4.38 2.19
CA LEU A 2 29.76 5.48 2.14
C LEU A 2 29.38 6.04 3.53
N HIS A 3 29.02 5.18 4.48
CA HIS A 3 28.70 5.58 5.87
C HIS A 3 29.84 6.36 6.56
N HIS A 4 31.11 6.12 6.18
CA HIS A 4 32.28 6.79 6.75
C HIS A 4 32.75 7.98 5.91
N GLY A 5 31.85 8.63 5.17
CA GLY A 5 32.11 9.86 4.42
C GLY A 5 33.01 9.70 3.19
N HIS A 6 33.32 8.47 2.78
CA HIS A 6 33.99 8.21 1.50
C HIS A 6 32.96 7.98 0.40
N GLY A 7 33.37 8.10 -0.86
CA GLY A 7 32.54 7.71 -1.99
C GLY A 7 32.36 6.19 -2.11
N ASP A 8 31.81 5.78 -3.26
CA ASP A 8 31.66 4.39 -3.68
C ASP A 8 32.99 3.63 -3.74
N ARG A 9 34.09 4.35 -3.94
CA ARG A 9 35.45 3.81 -4.01
C ARG A 9 36.41 4.57 -3.11
N TYR A 10 37.50 3.90 -2.76
CA TYR A 10 38.65 4.53 -2.14
C TYR A 10 39.24 5.62 -3.06
N GLY A 11 39.70 6.75 -2.50
CA GLY A 11 40.20 7.88 -3.29
C GLY A 11 39.12 8.83 -3.83
N LYS A 12 37.87 8.74 -3.36
CA LYS A 12 36.77 9.64 -3.75
C LYS A 12 36.12 10.27 -2.52
N TYR A 13 35.95 11.59 -2.55
CA TYR A 13 35.34 12.48 -1.53
C TYR A 13 35.94 12.49 -0.12
N GLY A 14 36.56 11.39 0.34
CA GLY A 14 37.15 11.29 1.66
C GLY A 14 38.56 11.90 1.80
N PRO A 15 39.15 11.77 3.00
CA PRO A 15 40.45 12.34 3.35
C PRO A 15 41.58 11.88 2.43
N SER A 16 41.49 10.64 1.94
CA SER A 16 42.48 10.05 1.02
C SER A 16 42.59 10.76 -0.33
N ARG A 17 41.74 11.76 -0.61
CA ARG A 17 41.79 12.59 -1.82
C ARG A 17 41.97 14.08 -1.50
N GLU A 18 41.56 14.51 -0.31
CA GLU A 18 41.60 15.91 0.10
C GLU A 18 42.92 16.33 0.74
N ILE A 19 43.57 15.41 1.46
CA ILE A 19 44.87 15.62 2.09
C ILE A 19 45.94 15.63 0.98
N ALA A 20 46.90 16.55 1.09
CA ALA A 20 48.03 16.60 0.17
C ALA A 20 48.90 15.35 0.33
N ASP A 21 49.40 14.81 -0.78
CA ASP A 21 50.21 13.58 -0.75
C ASP A 21 51.56 13.77 -0.03
N PHE A 22 52.08 15.00 -0.01
CA PHE A 22 53.32 15.36 0.68
C PHE A 22 53.35 16.86 1.06
N GLU A 23 54.26 17.18 1.97
CA GLU A 23 54.70 18.52 2.32
C GLU A 23 56.23 18.57 2.35
N TYR A 24 56.82 19.75 2.21
CA TYR A 24 58.26 19.92 2.37
C TYR A 24 58.64 19.86 3.86
N ALA A 25 59.89 19.51 4.19
CA ALA A 25 60.34 19.32 5.57
C ALA A 25 60.33 20.61 6.42
N ASP A 26 60.30 21.77 5.76
CA ASP A 26 60.15 23.09 6.38
C ASP A 26 58.68 23.49 6.60
N GLY A 27 57.74 22.62 6.24
CA GLY A 27 56.30 22.86 6.32
C GLY A 27 55.71 23.60 5.11
N THR A 28 56.48 23.82 4.04
CA THR A 28 55.93 24.42 2.82
C THR A 28 54.94 23.44 2.16
N PRO A 29 53.71 23.85 1.78
CA PRO A 29 52.73 22.96 1.18
C PRO A 29 53.04 22.64 -0.29
N SER A 30 52.45 21.54 -0.81
CA SER A 30 52.51 21.20 -2.24
C SER A 30 51.77 22.22 -3.12
N SER A 31 52.15 22.34 -4.40
CA SER A 31 51.48 23.21 -5.36
C SER A 31 50.11 22.68 -5.79
N ILE A 32 49.23 23.59 -6.24
CA ILE A 32 47.88 23.22 -6.71
C ILE A 32 47.99 22.62 -8.11
N SER A 33 47.77 21.31 -8.21
CA SER A 33 47.60 20.63 -9.50
C SER A 33 46.32 21.09 -10.22
N GLY A 34 46.32 21.11 -11.55
CA GLY A 34 45.09 21.35 -12.33
C GLY A 34 43.95 20.39 -12.00
N LYS A 35 44.27 19.13 -11.63
CA LYS A 35 43.27 18.16 -11.14
C LYS A 35 42.72 18.52 -9.76
N ARG A 36 43.55 19.11 -8.89
CA ARG A 36 43.12 19.62 -7.57
C ARG A 36 42.19 20.82 -7.73
N PHE A 37 42.49 21.72 -8.66
CA PHE A 37 41.62 22.84 -9.01
C PHE A 37 40.28 22.36 -9.58
N ALA A 38 40.29 21.43 -10.55
CA ALA A 38 39.05 20.87 -11.10
C ALA A 38 38.20 20.15 -10.04
N LEU A 39 38.83 19.48 -9.06
CA LEU A 39 38.13 18.87 -7.93
C LEU A 39 37.46 19.91 -7.04
N LYS A 40 38.13 21.03 -6.74
CA LYS A 40 37.54 22.14 -5.96
C LYS A 40 36.40 22.77 -6.72
N HIS A 41 36.56 23.02 -8.02
CA HIS A 41 35.48 23.49 -8.87
C HIS A 41 34.27 22.54 -8.89
N HIS A 42 34.49 21.23 -8.91
CA HIS A 42 33.42 20.24 -8.79
C HIS A 42 32.70 20.32 -7.43
N GLN A 43 33.44 20.50 -6.33
CA GLN A 43 32.84 20.68 -5.00
C GLN A 43 31.99 21.95 -4.95
N ASP A 44 32.49 23.05 -5.48
CA ASP A 44 31.76 24.32 -5.56
C ASP A 44 30.52 24.17 -6.47
N HIS A 45 30.63 23.41 -7.56
CA HIS A 45 29.49 23.14 -8.44
C HIS A 45 28.36 22.40 -7.72
N LEU A 46 28.67 21.40 -6.88
CA LEU A 46 27.66 20.72 -6.06
C LEU A 46 26.99 21.67 -5.08
N LEU A 47 27.75 22.59 -4.47
CA LEU A 47 27.19 23.63 -3.60
C LEU A 47 26.27 24.58 -4.38
N VAL A 48 26.69 25.00 -5.57
CA VAL A 48 25.87 25.85 -6.45
C VAL A 48 24.58 25.14 -6.88
N GLN A 49 24.64 23.84 -7.18
CA GLN A 49 23.44 23.05 -7.47
C GLN A 49 22.48 23.05 -6.29
N LEU A 50 23.00 22.79 -5.07
CA LEU A 50 22.19 22.81 -3.85
C LEU A 50 21.54 24.17 -3.61
N ILE A 51 22.33 25.25 -3.66
CA ILE A 51 21.84 26.62 -3.44
C ILE A 51 20.79 27.00 -4.48
N ARG A 52 21.03 26.71 -5.77
CA ARG A 52 20.07 27.02 -6.83
C ARG A 52 18.79 26.20 -6.71
N SER A 53 18.89 24.92 -6.34
CA SER A 53 17.69 24.10 -6.13
C SER A 53 16.85 24.60 -4.95
N ALA A 54 17.48 25.00 -3.85
CA ALA A 54 16.78 25.57 -2.69
C ALA A 54 16.12 26.90 -3.06
N ALA A 55 16.82 27.81 -3.75
CA ALA A 55 16.27 29.08 -4.19
C ALA A 55 15.07 28.93 -5.15
N ILE A 56 15.05 27.89 -5.98
CA ILE A 56 13.90 27.60 -6.85
C ILE A 56 12.70 27.17 -6.01
N VAL A 57 12.90 26.36 -4.98
CA VAL A 57 11.84 25.93 -4.05
C VAL A 57 11.29 27.11 -3.27
N GLU A 58 12.15 27.97 -2.72
CA GLU A 58 11.74 29.19 -2.01
C GLU A 58 10.91 30.12 -2.91
N ARG A 59 11.35 30.32 -4.17
CA ARG A 59 10.57 31.11 -5.14
C ARG A 59 9.23 30.46 -5.46
N PHE A 60 9.17 29.14 -5.62
CA PHE A 60 7.90 28.44 -5.87
C PHE A 60 6.96 28.49 -4.66
N GLU A 61 7.49 28.55 -3.44
CA GLU A 61 6.70 28.77 -2.24
C GLU A 61 6.13 30.19 -2.21
N GLU A 62 6.96 31.21 -2.49
CA GLU A 62 6.54 32.62 -2.55
C GLU A 62 5.50 32.88 -3.66
N GLU A 63 5.63 32.21 -4.81
CA GLU A 63 4.67 32.26 -5.92
C GLU A 63 3.43 31.36 -5.71
N GLU A 64 3.33 30.66 -4.56
CA GLU A 64 2.28 29.70 -4.21
C GLU A 64 2.08 28.57 -5.26
N LEU A 65 3.14 28.21 -5.98
CA LEU A 65 3.14 27.15 -6.99
C LEU A 65 3.32 25.74 -6.42
N LEU A 66 3.75 25.63 -5.15
CA LEU A 66 3.88 24.33 -4.48
C LEU A 66 2.49 23.81 -4.08
N PRO A 67 2.02 22.68 -4.66
CA PRO A 67 0.71 22.13 -4.32
C PRO A 67 0.72 21.55 -2.90
N ARG A 68 -0.40 21.70 -2.21
CA ARG A 68 -0.61 21.08 -0.88
C ARG A 68 -0.81 19.57 -0.96
N ILE A 69 -1.24 19.08 -2.12
CA ILE A 69 -1.50 17.66 -2.35
C ILE A 69 -0.20 16.99 -2.78
N PRO A 70 0.26 15.95 -2.05
CA PRO A 70 1.46 15.20 -2.41
C PRO A 70 1.34 14.49 -3.76
N GLY A 71 2.46 14.42 -4.47
CA GLY A 71 2.60 13.64 -5.70
C GLY A 71 2.00 14.29 -6.95
N THR A 72 2.39 13.76 -8.10
CA THR A 72 1.84 14.19 -9.40
C THR A 72 0.47 13.55 -9.63
N PRO A 73 -0.35 14.07 -10.56
CA PRO A 73 -1.62 13.42 -10.93
C PRO A 73 -1.45 11.97 -11.40
N GLU A 74 -0.35 11.67 -12.12
CA GLU A 74 -0.03 10.32 -12.58
C GLU A 74 0.23 9.39 -11.39
N GLN A 75 1.06 9.83 -10.42
CA GLN A 75 1.35 9.04 -9.22
C GLN A 75 0.08 8.78 -8.40
N ARG A 76 -0.75 9.81 -8.20
CA ARG A 76 -2.02 9.69 -7.46
C ARG A 76 -3.03 8.73 -8.09
N SER A 77 -3.01 8.62 -9.42
CA SER A 77 -3.92 7.69 -10.12
C SER A 77 -3.47 6.24 -10.03
N TRP A 78 -2.16 6.01 -9.80
CA TRP A 78 -1.56 4.69 -9.77
C TRP A 78 -1.44 4.14 -8.34
N ASP A 79 -1.12 5.01 -7.39
CA ASP A 79 -0.80 4.65 -6.02
C ASP A 79 -2.02 4.80 -5.09
N PRO A 80 -2.61 3.71 -4.60
CA PRO A 80 -3.73 3.76 -3.66
C PRO A 80 -3.31 4.14 -2.23
N GLU A 81 -2.00 4.23 -1.92
CA GLU A 81 -1.53 4.67 -0.62
C GLU A 81 -1.64 6.19 -0.44
N ILE A 82 -1.70 6.95 -1.55
CA ILE A 82 -1.92 8.39 -1.49
C ILE A 82 -3.41 8.62 -1.18
N PRO A 83 -3.75 9.26 -0.05
CA PRO A 83 -5.15 9.49 0.32
C PRO A 83 -5.91 10.27 -0.74
N LEU A 84 -7.22 10.05 -0.83
CA LEU A 84 -8.07 10.89 -1.66
C LEU A 84 -8.27 12.25 -0.98
N PHE A 85 -7.63 13.29 -1.52
CA PHE A 85 -7.78 14.69 -1.04
C PHE A 85 -9.11 15.31 -1.52
N LEU A 86 -10.24 14.76 -1.05
CA LEU A 86 -11.58 15.29 -1.26
C LEU A 86 -11.89 16.33 -0.16
N GLU A 87 -12.43 17.50 -0.52
CA GLU A 87 -12.71 18.57 0.47
C GLU A 87 -14.00 18.31 1.26
N ASP A 88 -15.12 18.09 0.56
CA ASP A 88 -16.47 18.06 1.16
C ASP A 88 -17.12 16.66 1.18
N VAL A 89 -16.39 15.62 0.75
CA VAL A 89 -16.91 14.26 0.61
C VAL A 89 -16.05 13.30 1.40
N ASP A 90 -16.71 12.32 2.04
CA ASP A 90 -16.02 11.23 2.70
C ASP A 90 -15.36 10.32 1.65
N GLU A 91 -14.13 9.88 1.94
CA GLU A 91 -13.30 9.06 1.06
C GLU A 91 -14.00 7.74 0.70
N PHE A 92 -14.78 7.19 1.63
CA PHE A 92 -15.50 5.93 1.45
C PHE A 92 -16.98 6.10 1.06
N GLY A 93 -17.38 7.28 0.56
CA GLY A 93 -18.69 7.52 -0.02
C GLY A 93 -19.59 8.44 0.82
N ARG A 94 -20.82 8.01 1.13
CA ARG A 94 -21.69 8.80 2.03
C ARG A 94 -21.37 8.42 3.48
N PRO A 95 -21.32 9.40 4.40
CA PRO A 95 -21.33 9.09 5.82
C PRO A 95 -22.55 8.19 6.11
N PRO A 96 -22.43 7.21 7.03
CA PRO A 96 -23.52 6.30 7.34
C PRO A 96 -24.78 7.11 7.65
N ARG A 97 -25.80 6.99 6.79
CA ARG A 97 -26.98 7.84 6.89
C ARG A 97 -27.74 7.51 8.17
N PRO A 98 -28.18 8.50 8.96
CA PRO A 98 -29.33 8.31 9.82
C PRO A 98 -30.53 7.97 8.92
N VAL A 99 -31.16 6.84 9.19
CA VAL A 99 -32.18 6.21 8.34
C VAL A 99 -33.43 7.11 8.28
N ALA A 100 -33.64 7.81 7.16
CA ALA A 100 -34.90 8.48 6.84
C ALA A 100 -35.50 7.84 5.59
N GLY A 101 -36.45 6.92 5.80
CA GLY A 101 -37.02 6.04 4.78
C GLY A 101 -38.16 6.66 3.98
N ASN A 102 -38.12 6.46 2.67
CA ASN A 102 -39.21 6.70 1.73
C ASN A 102 -40.27 5.57 1.86
N MET A 103 -41.57 5.88 1.92
CA MET A 103 -42.64 4.91 2.27
C MET A 103 -42.72 3.70 1.32
N VAL A 104 -42.44 3.89 0.02
CA VAL A 104 -42.45 2.80 -0.96
C VAL A 104 -41.25 1.86 -0.78
N ALA A 105 -40.09 2.40 -0.40
CA ALA A 105 -38.93 1.58 -0.04
C ALA A 105 -39.21 0.77 1.23
N ARG A 106 -39.90 1.38 2.21
CA ARG A 106 -40.30 0.73 3.47
C ARG A 106 -41.16 -0.51 3.27
N VAL A 107 -42.14 -0.45 2.36
CA VAL A 107 -43.04 -1.59 2.08
C VAL A 107 -42.33 -2.73 1.36
N ILE A 108 -41.40 -2.41 0.45
CA ILE A 108 -40.58 -3.42 -0.24
C ILE A 108 -39.62 -4.07 0.77
N GLU A 109 -38.97 -3.27 1.60
CA GLU A 109 -38.06 -3.71 2.66
C GLU A 109 -38.78 -4.57 3.70
N GLU A 110 -40.01 -4.23 4.11
CA GLU A 110 -40.82 -5.04 5.03
C GLU A 110 -41.16 -6.43 4.50
N ARG A 111 -41.40 -6.56 3.18
CA ARG A 111 -41.67 -7.86 2.55
C ARG A 111 -40.44 -8.75 2.50
N PHE A 112 -39.28 -8.19 2.14
CA PHE A 112 -38.03 -8.95 2.11
C PHE A 112 -37.47 -9.24 3.51
N ALA A 113 -37.68 -8.35 4.48
CA ALA A 113 -37.25 -8.55 5.87
C ALA A 113 -38.06 -9.63 6.62
N GLN A 114 -39.32 -9.87 6.22
CA GLN A 114 -40.15 -10.91 6.85
C GLN A 114 -39.77 -12.35 6.50
N GLU A 115 -39.05 -12.57 5.40
CA GLU A 115 -38.70 -13.92 4.91
C GLU A 115 -37.43 -14.49 5.55
N SER A 116 -36.58 -13.66 6.16
CA SER A 116 -35.38 -14.12 6.86
C SER A 116 -35.69 -14.49 8.32
N GLY A 117 -35.72 -15.80 8.62
CA GLY A 117 -35.61 -16.41 9.95
C GLY A 117 -36.25 -15.65 11.12
N ARG A 118 -37.54 -15.86 11.36
CA ARG A 118 -38.23 -15.28 12.53
C ARG A 118 -37.61 -15.76 13.84
N THR A 119 -37.40 -14.84 14.78
CA THR A 119 -37.02 -15.17 16.16
C THR A 119 -38.09 -16.08 16.77
N PRO A 120 -37.70 -17.18 17.43
CA PRO A 120 -38.66 -18.08 18.05
C PRO A 120 -39.41 -17.37 19.18
N VAL A 121 -40.72 -17.60 19.25
CA VAL A 121 -41.64 -16.92 20.19
C VAL A 121 -41.24 -17.09 21.65
N ASN A 122 -40.56 -18.19 21.99
CA ASN A 122 -40.07 -18.47 23.33
C ASN A 122 -38.95 -17.52 23.80
N LEU A 123 -38.27 -16.83 22.89
CA LEU A 123 -37.18 -15.89 23.21
C LEU A 123 -37.66 -14.43 23.20
N ALA A 124 -38.55 -14.08 22.28
CA ALA A 124 -39.20 -12.78 22.23
C ALA A 124 -40.53 -12.89 21.49
N ASN A 125 -41.62 -12.54 22.18
CA ASN A 125 -42.94 -12.56 21.58
C ASN A 125 -43.22 -11.28 20.77
N LYS A 126 -43.09 -11.40 19.45
CA LYS A 126 -43.39 -10.31 18.51
C LYS A 126 -44.80 -9.73 18.66
N HIS A 127 -45.80 -10.53 19.04
CA HIS A 127 -47.19 -10.07 19.21
C HIS A 127 -47.40 -9.24 20.48
N ALA A 128 -46.53 -9.42 21.48
CA ALA A 128 -46.48 -8.60 22.68
C ALA A 128 -45.59 -7.36 22.50
N GLY A 129 -44.97 -7.17 21.32
CA GLY A 129 -44.04 -6.09 21.05
C GLY A 129 -42.61 -6.34 21.55
N GLU A 130 -42.28 -7.57 21.96
CA GLU A 130 -40.94 -7.92 22.43
C GLU A 130 -39.99 -8.16 21.25
N VAL A 131 -38.83 -7.50 21.29
CA VAL A 131 -37.77 -7.60 20.27
C VAL A 131 -36.44 -7.84 20.99
N LEU A 132 -35.61 -8.74 20.42
CA LEU A 132 -34.25 -8.94 20.91
C LEU A 132 -33.34 -7.83 20.36
N GLU A 133 -32.64 -7.14 21.24
CA GLU A 133 -31.61 -6.19 20.86
C GLU A 133 -30.36 -6.93 20.35
N PRO A 134 -29.64 -6.39 19.34
CA PRO A 134 -28.43 -6.99 18.83
C PRO A 134 -27.36 -7.03 19.93
N ASN A 135 -27.00 -8.25 20.35
CA ASN A 135 -25.93 -8.43 21.33
C ASN A 135 -24.57 -8.36 20.64
N THR A 136 -23.96 -7.18 20.64
CA THR A 136 -22.63 -6.93 20.06
C THR A 136 -21.49 -7.18 21.03
N MET A 137 -21.74 -7.77 22.20
CA MET A 137 -20.71 -8.06 23.21
C MET A 137 -19.53 -8.88 22.67
N PHE A 138 -19.73 -9.66 21.60
CA PHE A 138 -18.70 -10.46 20.93
C PHE A 138 -18.43 -10.04 19.47
N ALA A 139 -18.90 -8.86 19.04
CA ALA A 139 -18.65 -8.39 17.69
C ALA A 139 -17.20 -7.89 17.55
N THR A 140 -16.58 -8.18 16.39
CA THR A 140 -15.22 -7.74 16.07
C THR A 140 -15.23 -6.90 14.79
N TYR A 141 -14.60 -5.73 14.83
CA TYR A 141 -14.42 -4.87 13.64
C TYR A 141 -13.16 -5.22 12.84
N ASP A 142 -12.36 -6.18 13.32
CA ASP A 142 -11.16 -6.65 12.64
C ASP A 142 -11.52 -7.57 11.46
N PRO A 143 -11.20 -7.21 10.20
CA PRO A 143 -11.48 -8.07 9.05
C PRO A 143 -10.73 -9.41 9.11
N ALA A 144 -9.60 -9.47 9.83
CA ALA A 144 -8.85 -10.72 10.02
C ALA A 144 -9.63 -11.76 10.83
N ALA A 145 -10.67 -11.36 11.57
CA ALA A 145 -11.56 -12.30 12.27
C ALA A 145 -12.38 -13.17 11.30
N PHE A 146 -12.59 -12.71 10.06
CA PHE A 146 -13.42 -13.39 9.06
C PHE A 146 -12.65 -13.79 7.79
N VAL A 147 -11.55 -13.09 7.46
CA VAL A 147 -10.67 -13.44 6.35
C VAL A 147 -9.61 -14.42 6.82
N SER A 148 -9.73 -15.68 6.42
CA SER A 148 -8.73 -16.70 6.73
C SER A 148 -7.63 -16.74 5.67
N ASP A 149 -6.49 -16.10 5.95
CA ASP A 149 -5.27 -16.18 5.13
C ASP A 149 -4.42 -17.43 5.48
N ASP A 150 -5.08 -18.49 5.94
CA ASP A 150 -4.42 -19.75 6.27
C ASP A 150 -4.02 -20.48 4.99
N ILE A 151 -2.71 -20.53 4.72
CA ILE A 151 -2.14 -21.35 3.66
C ILE A 151 -2.31 -22.83 4.05
N LYS A 152 -3.39 -23.45 3.59
CA LYS A 152 -3.67 -24.87 3.84
C LYS A 152 -2.64 -25.74 3.11
N LYS A 153 -2.01 -26.65 3.86
CA LYS A 153 -1.20 -27.74 3.28
C LYS A 153 -2.13 -28.75 2.62
N ASP A 154 -1.75 -29.21 1.42
CA ASP A 154 -2.47 -30.29 0.74
C ASP A 154 -2.41 -31.58 1.56
N VAL A 155 -3.54 -31.95 2.16
CA VAL A 155 -3.68 -33.19 2.92
C VAL A 155 -3.87 -34.34 1.95
N ARG A 156 -2.92 -35.29 1.93
CA ARG A 156 -3.02 -36.48 1.09
C ARG A 156 -4.16 -37.39 1.53
N ARG A 157 -4.80 -38.04 0.54
CA ARG A 157 -5.86 -39.03 0.78
C ARG A 157 -5.34 -40.19 1.65
N PRO A 158 -6.10 -40.65 2.66
CA PRO A 158 -5.63 -41.64 3.63
C PRO A 158 -5.64 -43.07 3.05
N PHE A 159 -4.57 -43.44 2.35
CA PHE A 159 -4.40 -44.75 1.70
C PHE A 159 -4.30 -45.93 2.68
N TRP A 160 -3.92 -45.69 3.94
CA TRP A 160 -3.76 -46.73 4.97
C TRP A 160 -5.07 -47.26 5.55
N SER A 161 -6.23 -46.66 5.22
CA SER A 161 -7.54 -47.08 5.75
C SER A 161 -8.49 -47.47 4.63
N ARG A 162 -8.87 -48.76 4.55
CA ARG A 162 -9.74 -49.29 3.48
C ARG A 162 -11.07 -48.51 3.36
N ARG A 163 -11.75 -48.27 4.49
CA ARG A 163 -13.03 -47.55 4.51
C ARG A 163 -12.86 -46.06 4.16
N ARG A 164 -11.85 -45.38 4.72
CA ARG A 164 -11.65 -43.94 4.48
C ARG A 164 -11.13 -43.66 3.08
N TRP A 165 -10.35 -44.57 2.50
CA TRP A 165 -9.94 -44.49 1.10
C TRP A 165 -11.18 -44.42 0.21
N ALA A 166 -12.05 -45.43 0.22
CA ALA A 166 -13.25 -45.46 -0.62
C ALA A 166 -14.22 -44.28 -0.37
N LEU A 167 -14.36 -43.81 0.88
CA LEU A 167 -15.24 -42.68 1.20
C LEU A 167 -14.69 -41.31 0.79
N SER A 168 -13.38 -41.18 0.61
CA SER A 168 -12.73 -39.94 0.17
C SER A 168 -12.42 -39.97 -1.33
N ASP A 169 -13.17 -40.75 -2.11
CA ASP A 169 -12.98 -40.83 -3.55
C ASP A 169 -13.42 -39.54 -4.23
N ASN A 170 -12.56 -39.00 -5.08
CA ASN A 170 -12.85 -37.81 -5.86
C ASN A 170 -13.04 -38.23 -7.32
N PHE A 171 -14.29 -38.29 -7.75
CA PHE A 171 -14.65 -38.69 -9.11
C PHE A 171 -14.43 -37.54 -10.10
N MET A 172 -13.17 -37.23 -10.36
CA MET A 172 -12.76 -36.24 -11.36
C MET A 172 -11.92 -36.88 -12.47
N VAL A 173 -12.21 -36.49 -13.71
CA VAL A 173 -11.39 -36.85 -14.88
C VAL A 173 -10.56 -35.61 -15.22
N PRO A 174 -9.22 -35.64 -15.09
CA PRO A 174 -8.40 -34.50 -15.44
C PRO A 174 -8.48 -34.23 -16.94
N MET A 175 -8.93 -33.03 -17.31
CA MET A 175 -9.00 -32.58 -18.69
C MET A 175 -7.94 -31.51 -18.92
N SER A 176 -7.06 -31.73 -19.89
CA SER A 176 -6.16 -30.68 -20.37
C SER A 176 -6.97 -29.59 -21.08
N PRO A 177 -6.66 -28.29 -20.89
CA PRO A 177 -7.27 -27.23 -21.68
C PRO A 177 -7.05 -27.54 -23.17
N LYS A 178 -8.12 -27.69 -23.95
CA LYS A 178 -7.99 -27.86 -25.40
C LYS A 178 -7.48 -26.54 -25.98
N PRO A 179 -6.48 -26.54 -26.89
CA PRO A 179 -6.11 -25.31 -27.59
C PRO A 179 -7.36 -24.80 -28.31
N LYS A 180 -7.80 -23.58 -27.98
CA LYS A 180 -8.80 -22.90 -28.81
C LYS A 180 -8.18 -22.80 -30.21
N ASN A 181 -8.91 -23.22 -31.23
CA ASN A 181 -8.58 -22.89 -32.61
C ASN A 181 -8.62 -21.37 -32.73
N THR A 182 -7.51 -20.69 -32.46
CA THR A 182 -7.32 -19.30 -32.83
C THR A 182 -7.40 -19.27 -34.35
N ILE A 183 -8.41 -18.57 -34.85
CA ILE A 183 -8.46 -18.10 -36.23
C ILE A 183 -7.09 -17.49 -36.51
N LYS A 184 -6.41 -17.96 -37.55
CA LYS A 184 -5.22 -17.28 -38.05
C LYS A 184 -5.70 -15.90 -38.50
N ASP A 185 -5.25 -14.86 -37.82
CA ASP A 185 -5.36 -13.51 -38.35
C ASP A 185 -4.53 -13.49 -39.65
N GLU A 186 -5.23 -13.52 -40.79
CA GLU A 186 -4.71 -13.14 -42.11
C GLU A 186 -4.71 -11.62 -42.26
#